data_AF-A0A2V5R280-F1
#
_entry.id   AF-A0A2V5R280-F1
#
_cell.length_a   1.000
_cell.length_b   1.000
_cell.length_c   1.000
_cell.angle_alpha   90.00
_cell.angle_beta   90.00
_cell.angle_gamma   90.00
#
_symmetry.space_group_name_H-M   'P 1'
#
loop_
_entity.id
_entity.type
_entity.pdbx_description
1 polymer ?
#
loop_
_entity_poly.entity_id
_entity_poly.type
_entity_poly.pdbx_seq_one_letter_code
_entity_poly.pdbx_strand_id
1 'polypeptide(L)'
;MATANQTNPGTVSILLGAGDGTFPTHQELSAGDSPQSIAISDFNGDGKTDLVVNYNYAGGISDSGASVFLGNGDGTFQPRVNYSIDLYDYHWVAAGDINSDGKPDFVVSNYAIISVFLGNGDGTFQAHVDYPTGGSRQLLIGDFNGDGYSDVVTGTGEIFVDFGKISLLLGNGDGTFQPYSQYLAGPPSSFSAADLNDDSALDLVVSNVYDTSVSIFFNLGGSRVSLTSSENPSHAGDPVTFTATVTPTFRLAIPSGRVKFFDGTTFLGSGVLDEKEATLTLSTLIVGNHQIRAKYVGDGDAVGVPREANRFPL
;
A
#
# COMPACT_ATOMS: atom_id res chain seq x y z
N MET A 1 -23.51 6.15 0.37
CA MET A 1 -23.18 4.72 0.08
C MET A 1 -23.42 4.48 -1.39
N ALA A 2 -22.61 3.64 -2.04
CA ALA A 2 -22.79 3.23 -3.42
C ALA A 2 -22.71 1.70 -3.52
N THR A 3 -23.55 1.08 -4.36
CA THR A 3 -23.55 -0.38 -4.56
C THR A 3 -23.62 -0.72 -6.04
N ALA A 4 -22.72 -1.58 -6.53
CA ALA A 4 -22.73 -2.04 -7.91
C ALA A 4 -23.77 -3.15 -8.10
N ASN A 5 -24.61 -3.01 -9.12
CA ASN A 5 -25.65 -3.95 -9.47
C ASN A 5 -25.19 -4.75 -10.69
N GLN A 6 -24.83 -6.01 -10.45
CA GLN A 6 -24.27 -6.90 -11.45
C GLN A 6 -25.34 -7.42 -12.42
N THR A 7 -25.78 -6.56 -13.34
CA THR A 7 -26.74 -6.89 -14.42
C THR A 7 -26.18 -6.49 -15.79
N ASN A 8 -26.86 -6.89 -16.86
CA ASN A 8 -26.53 -6.46 -18.22
C ASN A 8 -27.78 -5.85 -18.90
N PRO A 9 -27.85 -4.52 -19.10
CA PRO A 9 -26.89 -3.51 -18.64
C PRO A 9 -26.88 -3.37 -17.11
N GLY A 10 -25.76 -2.93 -16.56
CA GLY A 10 -25.52 -2.77 -15.12
C GLY A 10 -25.65 -1.34 -14.63
N THR A 11 -25.88 -1.19 -13.32
CA THR A 11 -26.02 0.12 -12.69
C THR A 11 -25.26 0.18 -11.36
N VAL A 12 -25.11 1.39 -10.83
CA VAL A 12 -24.70 1.66 -9.45
C VAL A 12 -25.84 2.37 -8.75
N SER A 13 -26.31 1.83 -7.62
CA SER A 13 -27.25 2.53 -6.74
C SER A 13 -26.49 3.47 -5.81
N ILE A 14 -26.88 4.74 -5.79
CA ILE A 14 -26.36 5.78 -4.90
C ILE A 14 -27.38 6.05 -3.81
N LEU A 15 -27.00 5.83 -2.55
CA LEU A 15 -27.84 6.03 -1.37
C LEU A 15 -27.27 7.15 -0.52
N LEU A 16 -28.00 8.27 -0.44
CA LEU A 16 -27.65 9.40 0.41
C LEU A 16 -28.24 9.20 1.81
N GLY A 17 -27.40 9.36 2.84
CA GLY A 17 -27.84 9.27 4.23
C GLY A 17 -28.50 10.57 4.67
N ALA A 18 -29.61 10.48 5.39
CA ALA A 18 -30.28 11.66 5.96
C ALA A 18 -29.62 12.18 7.25
N GLY A 19 -28.55 11.53 7.72
CA GLY A 19 -27.83 11.87 8.96
C GLY A 19 -28.47 11.31 10.24
N ASP A 20 -29.63 10.66 10.13
CA ASP A 20 -30.37 10.00 11.23
C ASP A 20 -30.25 8.47 11.21
N GLY A 21 -29.34 7.93 10.37
CA GLY A 21 -29.18 6.49 10.14
C GLY A 21 -30.09 5.91 9.05
N THR A 22 -30.90 6.72 8.37
CA THR A 22 -31.77 6.27 7.28
C THR A 22 -31.23 6.60 5.88
N PHE A 23 -31.66 5.80 4.89
CA PHE A 23 -31.39 5.97 3.46
C PHE A 23 -32.73 6.02 2.70
N PRO A 24 -33.35 7.21 2.56
CA PRO A 24 -34.74 7.32 2.15
C PRO A 24 -35.01 6.94 0.68
N THR A 25 -34.05 7.15 -0.23
CA THR A 25 -34.14 6.74 -1.64
C THR A 25 -32.76 6.45 -2.22
N HIS A 26 -32.72 5.68 -3.30
CA HIS A 26 -31.52 5.52 -4.12
C HIS A 26 -31.69 6.17 -5.50
N GLN A 27 -30.56 6.55 -6.10
CA GLN A 27 -30.46 6.95 -7.51
C GLN A 27 -29.70 5.86 -8.27
N GLU A 28 -30.16 5.53 -9.48
CA GLU A 28 -29.46 4.60 -10.37
C GLU A 28 -28.55 5.34 -11.34
N LEU A 29 -27.31 4.88 -11.44
CA LEU A 29 -26.28 5.38 -12.35
C LEU A 29 -25.90 4.27 -13.32
N SER A 30 -26.07 4.48 -14.63
CA SER A 30 -25.69 3.47 -15.62
C SER A 30 -24.17 3.30 -15.67
N ALA A 31 -23.67 2.12 -15.32
CA ALA A 31 -22.25 1.85 -15.08
C ALA A 31 -21.59 0.90 -16.11
N GLY A 32 -22.25 0.68 -17.25
CA GLY A 32 -21.83 -0.33 -18.20
C GLY A 32 -22.31 -1.71 -17.78
N ASP A 33 -21.70 -2.75 -18.32
CA ASP A 33 -22.17 -4.11 -18.12
C ASP A 33 -21.53 -4.76 -16.90
N SER A 34 -22.34 -5.49 -16.13
CA SER A 34 -21.92 -6.34 -15.02
C SER A 34 -20.89 -5.69 -14.07
N PRO A 35 -21.15 -4.48 -13.54
CA PRO A 35 -20.24 -3.84 -12.59
C PRO A 35 -20.17 -4.65 -11.29
N GLN A 36 -18.99 -4.71 -10.67
CA GLN A 36 -18.75 -5.55 -9.50
C GLN A 36 -18.09 -4.84 -8.32
N SER A 37 -17.35 -3.77 -8.61
CA SER A 37 -16.47 -3.06 -7.69
C SER A 37 -16.54 -1.57 -7.98
N ILE A 38 -16.46 -0.79 -6.90
CA ILE A 38 -16.49 0.67 -6.92
C ILE A 38 -15.33 1.13 -6.04
N ALA A 39 -14.54 2.06 -6.53
CA ALA A 39 -13.64 2.85 -5.71
C ALA A 39 -14.03 4.33 -5.77
N ILE A 40 -13.70 5.05 -4.71
CA ILE A 40 -14.06 6.46 -4.54
C ILE A 40 -12.79 7.28 -4.34
N SER A 41 -12.74 8.45 -4.95
CA SER A 41 -11.67 9.44 -4.74
C SER A 41 -12.11 10.81 -5.24
N ASP A 42 -11.27 11.84 -5.10
CA ASP A 42 -11.45 13.17 -5.71
C ASP A 42 -10.49 13.27 -6.91
N PHE A 43 -10.89 12.70 -8.06
CA PHE A 43 -10.01 12.53 -9.21
C PHE A 43 -9.71 13.85 -9.94
N ASN A 44 -10.49 14.90 -9.69
CA ASN A 44 -10.31 16.23 -10.28
C ASN A 44 -9.89 17.33 -9.29
N GLY A 45 -9.73 17.00 -8.01
CA GLY A 45 -9.27 17.91 -6.97
C GLY A 45 -10.28 19.00 -6.59
N ASP A 46 -11.57 18.81 -6.87
CA ASP A 46 -12.61 19.81 -6.59
C ASP A 46 -13.26 19.67 -5.20
N GLY A 47 -12.80 18.70 -4.42
CA GLY A 47 -13.25 18.41 -3.06
C GLY A 47 -14.53 17.58 -3.00
N LYS A 48 -15.02 17.05 -4.12
CA LYS A 48 -16.22 16.21 -4.17
C LYS A 48 -15.84 14.77 -4.44
N THR A 49 -16.73 13.87 -4.04
CA THR A 49 -16.52 12.44 -4.25
C THR A 49 -16.85 12.06 -5.69
N ASP A 50 -15.86 11.54 -6.38
CA ASP A 50 -15.96 10.88 -7.67
C ASP A 50 -15.97 9.36 -7.51
N LEU A 51 -16.39 8.65 -8.56
CA LEU A 51 -16.40 7.18 -8.60
C LEU A 51 -15.58 6.66 -9.76
N VAL A 52 -14.91 5.54 -9.53
CA VAL A 52 -14.48 4.64 -10.60
C VAL A 52 -15.15 3.29 -10.40
N VAL A 53 -15.70 2.74 -11.47
CA VAL A 53 -16.51 1.52 -11.46
C VAL A 53 -16.00 0.60 -12.54
N ASN A 54 -15.66 -0.65 -12.21
CA ASN A 54 -15.29 -1.61 -13.25
C ASN A 54 -16.54 -2.03 -14.04
N TYR A 55 -16.36 -2.34 -15.31
CA TYR A 55 -17.39 -2.96 -16.13
C TYR A 55 -16.79 -4.10 -16.96
N ASN A 56 -17.59 -5.13 -17.19
CA ASN A 56 -17.22 -6.30 -17.97
C ASN A 56 -18.35 -6.63 -18.95
N TYR A 57 -18.03 -6.58 -20.24
CA TYR A 57 -18.98 -6.94 -21.28
C TYR A 57 -19.12 -8.46 -21.41
N ALA A 58 -20.32 -8.97 -21.12
CA ALA A 58 -20.63 -10.40 -21.18
C ALA A 58 -20.53 -11.03 -22.60
N GLY A 59 -20.34 -10.23 -23.66
CA GLY A 59 -20.33 -10.68 -25.05
C GLY A 59 -18.99 -10.62 -25.79
N GLY A 60 -17.86 -10.31 -25.12
CA GLY A 60 -16.53 -10.32 -25.75
C GLY A 60 -15.50 -9.33 -25.17
N ILE A 61 -14.24 -9.47 -25.61
CA ILE A 61 -13.03 -8.83 -25.04
C ILE A 61 -12.92 -7.31 -25.29
N SER A 62 -13.73 -6.73 -26.17
CA SER A 62 -13.49 -5.39 -26.73
C SER A 62 -14.22 -4.24 -26.02
N ASP A 63 -14.82 -4.49 -24.87
CA ASP A 63 -15.53 -3.47 -24.09
C ASP A 63 -15.52 -3.80 -22.58
N SER A 64 -14.33 -4.05 -22.03
CA SER A 64 -14.11 -4.22 -20.60
C SER A 64 -13.12 -3.16 -20.10
N GLY A 65 -13.34 -2.67 -18.89
CA GLY A 65 -12.50 -1.61 -18.34
C GLY A 65 -13.08 -0.98 -17.08
N ALA A 66 -12.83 0.32 -16.94
CA ALA A 66 -13.36 1.13 -15.86
C ALA A 66 -14.09 2.37 -16.38
N SER A 67 -15.21 2.71 -15.75
CA SER A 67 -15.94 3.94 -15.97
C SER A 67 -15.69 4.90 -14.82
N VAL A 68 -15.28 6.13 -15.15
CA VAL A 68 -15.08 7.22 -14.19
C VAL A 68 -16.27 8.17 -14.23
N PHE A 69 -16.75 8.57 -13.06
CA PHE A 69 -17.86 9.49 -12.85
C PHE A 69 -17.42 10.63 -11.94
N LEU A 70 -17.41 11.86 -12.47
CA LEU A 70 -17.13 13.04 -11.67
C LEU A 70 -18.37 13.48 -10.90
N GLY A 71 -18.23 13.69 -9.60
CA GLY A 71 -19.29 14.03 -8.68
C GLY A 71 -19.65 15.51 -8.72
N ASN A 72 -20.95 15.81 -8.61
CA ASN A 72 -21.42 17.19 -8.46
C ASN A 72 -21.53 17.61 -6.98
N GLY A 73 -21.27 16.70 -6.04
CA GLY A 73 -21.23 16.95 -4.59
C GLY A 73 -22.59 16.87 -3.90
N ASP A 74 -23.66 16.64 -4.66
CA ASP A 74 -25.05 16.50 -4.19
C ASP A 74 -25.59 15.06 -4.34
N GLY A 75 -24.70 14.10 -4.62
CA GLY A 75 -25.05 12.71 -4.92
C GLY A 75 -25.34 12.44 -6.40
N THR A 76 -25.31 13.47 -7.26
CA THR A 76 -25.38 13.30 -8.72
C THR A 76 -23.99 13.29 -9.34
N PHE A 77 -23.91 12.74 -10.56
CA PHE A 77 -22.66 12.54 -11.29
C PHE A 77 -22.77 13.04 -12.73
N GLN A 78 -21.64 13.47 -13.27
CA GLN A 78 -21.49 13.76 -14.70
C GLN A 78 -21.59 12.46 -15.54
N PRO A 79 -21.80 12.57 -16.86
CA PRO A 79 -21.73 11.41 -17.74
C PRO A 79 -20.38 10.69 -17.60
N ARG A 80 -20.44 9.36 -17.62
CA ARG A 80 -19.25 8.52 -17.42
C ARG A 80 -18.26 8.63 -18.57
N VAL A 81 -16.97 8.55 -18.25
CA VAL A 81 -15.89 8.38 -19.22
C VAL A 81 -15.32 6.97 -19.06
N ASN A 82 -15.20 6.23 -20.16
CA ASN A 82 -14.72 4.86 -20.16
C ASN A 82 -13.22 4.79 -20.47
N TYR A 83 -12.53 3.93 -19.72
CA TYR A 83 -11.13 3.58 -19.88
C TYR A 83 -11.02 2.08 -20.14
N SER A 84 -10.81 1.71 -21.40
CA SER A 84 -10.73 0.32 -21.84
C SER A 84 -9.41 -0.33 -21.42
N ILE A 85 -9.50 -1.61 -21.06
CA ILE A 85 -8.36 -2.49 -20.78
C ILE A 85 -8.32 -3.67 -21.78
N ASP A 86 -9.39 -3.87 -22.55
CA ASP A 86 -9.49 -4.83 -23.66
C ASP A 86 -9.14 -6.29 -23.29
N LEU A 87 -9.40 -6.67 -22.04
CA LEU A 87 -9.15 -8.00 -21.52
C LEU A 87 -10.40 -8.59 -20.87
N TYR A 88 -10.43 -9.93 -20.80
CA TYR A 88 -11.56 -10.70 -20.30
C TYR A 88 -11.25 -11.26 -18.92
N ASP A 89 -11.88 -10.75 -17.85
CA ASP A 89 -12.29 -11.56 -16.67
C ASP A 89 -12.99 -10.72 -15.57
N TYR A 90 -13.30 -11.34 -14.42
CA TYR A 90 -13.70 -10.65 -13.20
C TYR A 90 -12.69 -9.57 -12.78
N HIS A 91 -13.15 -8.35 -12.51
CA HIS A 91 -12.31 -7.21 -12.16
C HIS A 91 -12.69 -6.61 -10.80
N TRP A 92 -11.68 -6.07 -10.13
CA TRP A 92 -11.82 -5.17 -8.99
C TRP A 92 -11.14 -3.85 -9.31
N VAL A 93 -11.57 -2.77 -8.67
CA VAL A 93 -10.92 -1.46 -8.79
C VAL A 93 -10.53 -0.95 -7.41
N ALA A 94 -9.37 -0.30 -7.34
CA ALA A 94 -8.91 0.45 -6.18
C ALA A 94 -8.39 1.82 -6.65
N ALA A 95 -8.52 2.84 -5.82
CA ALA A 95 -8.03 4.18 -6.07
C ALA A 95 -7.06 4.62 -4.97
N GLY A 96 -6.05 5.41 -5.33
CA GLY A 96 -5.00 5.88 -4.43
C GLY A 96 -3.94 6.66 -5.20
N ASP A 97 -3.08 7.39 -4.50
CA ASP A 97 -1.94 8.10 -5.10
C ASP A 97 -0.75 7.13 -5.25
N ILE A 98 -0.57 6.58 -6.45
CA ILE A 98 0.38 5.48 -6.72
C ILE A 98 1.77 6.04 -7.02
N ASN A 99 1.85 7.22 -7.63
CA ASN A 99 3.11 7.87 -8.00
C ASN A 99 3.51 9.02 -7.04
N SER A 100 2.83 9.15 -5.90
CA SER A 100 3.11 10.14 -4.85
C SER A 100 3.10 11.59 -5.35
N ASP A 101 2.31 11.89 -6.38
CA ASP A 101 2.21 13.24 -6.97
C ASP A 101 1.06 14.08 -6.39
N GLY A 102 0.30 13.51 -5.45
CA GLY A 102 -0.84 14.13 -4.79
C GLY A 102 -2.14 14.07 -5.59
N LYS A 103 -2.16 13.40 -6.75
CA LYS A 103 -3.35 13.21 -7.57
C LYS A 103 -3.82 11.76 -7.47
N PRO A 104 -5.12 11.52 -7.37
CA PRO A 104 -5.58 10.15 -7.31
C PRO A 104 -5.44 9.41 -8.64
N ASP A 105 -4.85 8.23 -8.55
CA ASP A 105 -4.75 7.22 -9.59
C ASP A 105 -5.77 6.11 -9.34
N PHE A 106 -5.85 5.14 -10.27
CA PHE A 106 -6.56 3.89 -9.99
C PHE A 106 -5.87 2.67 -10.60
N VAL A 107 -6.16 1.52 -10.00
CA VAL A 107 -5.72 0.20 -10.45
C VAL A 107 -6.93 -0.66 -10.71
N VAL A 108 -6.92 -1.40 -11.82
CA VAL A 108 -7.91 -2.42 -12.13
C VAL A 108 -7.22 -3.79 -12.17
N SER A 109 -7.81 -4.78 -11.52
CA SER A 109 -7.30 -6.15 -11.54
C SER A 109 -7.91 -6.96 -12.68
N ASN A 110 -7.12 -7.86 -13.24
CA ASN A 110 -7.53 -8.83 -14.24
C ASN A 110 -6.93 -10.20 -13.90
N TYR A 111 -7.52 -11.29 -14.39
CA TYR A 111 -7.07 -12.68 -14.20
C TYR A 111 -5.57 -12.88 -13.95
N ALA A 112 -4.68 -12.26 -14.73
CA ALA A 112 -3.22 -12.43 -14.59
C ALA A 112 -2.41 -11.17 -14.29
N ILE A 113 -3.03 -9.98 -14.34
CA ILE A 113 -2.35 -8.69 -14.29
C ILE A 113 -3.10 -7.68 -13.43
N ILE A 114 -2.44 -6.57 -13.15
CA ILE A 114 -3.10 -5.31 -12.82
C ILE A 114 -2.79 -4.27 -13.90
N SER A 115 -3.75 -3.40 -14.19
CA SER A 115 -3.57 -2.25 -15.07
C SER A 115 -3.65 -0.97 -14.25
N VAL A 116 -2.61 -0.14 -14.34
CA VAL A 116 -2.42 1.07 -13.53
C VAL A 116 -2.68 2.29 -14.39
N PHE A 117 -3.58 3.17 -13.94
CA PHE A 117 -3.95 4.41 -14.61
C PHE A 117 -3.54 5.60 -13.74
N LEU A 118 -2.51 6.33 -14.19
CA LEU A 118 -2.08 7.55 -13.49
C LEU A 118 -2.99 8.72 -13.82
N GLY A 119 -3.43 9.43 -12.79
CA GLY A 119 -4.32 10.58 -12.84
C GLY A 119 -3.60 11.85 -13.28
N ASN A 120 -4.26 12.62 -14.14
CA ASN A 120 -3.76 13.94 -14.51
C ASN A 120 -4.16 15.00 -13.47
N GLY A 121 -5.10 14.68 -12.57
CA GLY A 121 -5.61 15.55 -11.50
C GLY A 121 -6.77 16.45 -11.95
N ASP A 122 -7.32 16.21 -13.13
CA ASP A 122 -8.45 16.94 -13.72
C ASP A 122 -9.64 16.01 -14.03
N GLY A 123 -9.64 14.81 -13.44
CA GLY A 123 -10.61 13.76 -13.73
C GLY A 123 -10.28 12.90 -14.97
N THR A 124 -9.15 13.17 -15.64
CA THR A 124 -8.64 12.34 -16.75
C THR A 124 -7.41 11.53 -16.35
N PHE A 125 -7.13 10.46 -17.10
CA PHE A 125 -6.06 9.51 -16.82
C PHE A 125 -5.19 9.27 -18.05
N GLN A 126 -3.93 8.91 -17.79
CA GLN A 126 -2.99 8.48 -18.82
C GLN A 126 -3.37 7.09 -19.36
N ALA A 127 -2.70 6.67 -20.44
CA ALA A 127 -2.80 5.28 -20.90
C ALA A 127 -2.31 4.34 -19.80
N HIS A 128 -2.98 3.20 -19.63
CA HIS A 128 -2.60 2.27 -18.58
C HIS A 128 -1.28 1.58 -18.85
N VAL A 129 -0.63 1.15 -17.78
CA VAL A 129 0.51 0.25 -17.82
C VAL A 129 0.16 -1.03 -17.09
N ASP A 130 0.48 -2.16 -17.71
CA ASP A 130 0.17 -3.49 -17.20
C ASP A 130 1.34 -4.10 -16.42
N TYR A 131 1.01 -4.68 -15.26
CA TYR A 131 1.95 -5.37 -14.40
C TYR A 131 1.49 -6.82 -14.16
N PRO A 132 2.33 -7.83 -14.47
CA PRO A 132 2.02 -9.21 -14.14
C PRO A 132 1.87 -9.41 -12.64
N THR A 133 0.89 -10.22 -12.24
CA THR A 133 0.66 -10.58 -10.83
C THR A 133 0.51 -12.08 -10.61
N GLY A 134 0.41 -12.86 -11.69
CA GLY A 134 0.24 -14.33 -11.62
C GLY A 134 -1.15 -14.77 -11.14
N GLY A 135 -2.13 -13.87 -11.20
CA GLY A 135 -3.45 -14.00 -10.61
C GLY A 135 -3.94 -12.62 -10.16
N SER A 136 -5.20 -12.26 -10.31
CA SER A 136 -5.70 -11.05 -9.65
C SER A 136 -7.20 -11.14 -9.38
N ARG A 137 -7.60 -10.71 -8.19
CA ARG A 137 -9.00 -10.58 -7.79
C ARG A 137 -9.19 -9.25 -7.11
N GLN A 138 -9.13 -9.20 -5.79
CA GLN A 138 -9.26 -7.94 -5.05
C GLN A 138 -7.93 -7.22 -4.97
N LEU A 139 -8.01 -5.90 -4.80
CA LEU A 139 -6.89 -5.00 -4.71
C LEU A 139 -6.89 -4.30 -3.36
N LEU A 140 -5.70 -4.15 -2.78
CA LEU A 140 -5.42 -3.14 -1.77
C LEU A 140 -4.23 -2.31 -2.23
N ILE A 141 -4.32 -1.01 -1.97
CA ILE A 141 -3.22 -0.06 -2.13
C ILE A 141 -2.80 0.39 -0.74
N GLY A 142 -1.50 0.43 -0.47
CA GLY A 142 -0.94 0.90 0.79
C GLY A 142 0.57 0.73 0.82
N ASP A 143 1.25 1.37 1.76
CA ASP A 143 2.68 1.19 1.98
C ASP A 143 2.91 -0.08 2.82
N PHE A 144 3.23 -1.20 2.17
CA PHE A 144 3.39 -2.50 2.80
C PHE A 144 4.85 -2.81 3.16
N ASN A 145 5.82 -1.99 2.75
CA ASN A 145 7.23 -2.18 3.08
C ASN A 145 7.81 -1.05 3.97
N GLY A 146 7.07 0.03 4.19
CA GLY A 146 7.42 1.20 5.00
C GLY A 146 8.34 2.19 4.29
N ASP A 147 8.42 2.18 2.95
CA ASP A 147 9.29 3.07 2.18
C ASP A 147 8.65 4.42 1.81
N GLY A 148 7.36 4.59 2.15
CA GLY A 148 6.59 5.80 1.88
C GLY A 148 5.94 5.83 0.50
N TYR A 149 6.08 4.78 -0.31
CA TYR A 149 5.44 4.66 -1.61
C TYR A 149 4.26 3.68 -1.57
N SER A 150 3.30 3.91 -2.46
CA SER A 150 2.14 3.04 -2.59
C SER A 150 2.52 1.71 -3.24
N ASP A 151 2.30 0.62 -2.51
CA ASP A 151 2.39 -0.75 -3.00
C ASP A 151 0.99 -1.28 -3.35
N VAL A 152 0.93 -2.39 -4.09
CA VAL A 152 -0.32 -3.07 -4.44
C VAL A 152 -0.28 -4.53 -3.98
N VAL A 153 -1.31 -4.94 -3.26
CA VAL A 153 -1.57 -6.36 -2.93
C VAL A 153 -2.77 -6.85 -3.71
N THR A 154 -2.66 -8.03 -4.32
CA THR A 154 -3.77 -8.73 -4.96
C THR A 154 -3.86 -10.19 -4.58
N GLY A 155 -5.08 -10.72 -4.57
CA GLY A 155 -5.35 -12.14 -4.38
C GLY A 155 -5.15 -12.94 -5.64
N THR A 156 -4.45 -14.07 -5.51
CA THR A 156 -4.16 -14.99 -6.61
C THR A 156 -4.58 -16.40 -6.23
N GLY A 157 -5.18 -17.14 -7.15
CA GLY A 157 -5.66 -18.49 -6.89
C GLY A 157 -6.82 -18.84 -7.79
N GLU A 158 -6.75 -20.03 -8.40
CA GLU A 158 -7.90 -20.57 -9.10
C GLU A 158 -8.99 -20.95 -8.10
N ILE A 159 -10.24 -20.71 -8.51
CA ILE A 159 -11.47 -20.81 -7.71
C ILE A 159 -11.72 -22.25 -7.19
N PHE A 160 -10.84 -23.22 -7.46
CA PHE A 160 -11.12 -24.65 -7.29
C PHE A 160 -9.96 -25.46 -6.70
N VAL A 161 -8.96 -24.82 -6.08
CA VAL A 161 -7.88 -25.53 -5.38
C VAL A 161 -7.73 -25.01 -3.95
N ASP A 162 -7.36 -25.90 -3.02
CA ASP A 162 -7.21 -25.62 -1.58
C ASP A 162 -6.02 -24.69 -1.24
N PHE A 163 -5.34 -24.14 -2.26
CA PHE A 163 -4.18 -23.26 -2.10
C PHE A 163 -4.43 -21.92 -2.79
N GLY A 164 -4.44 -20.85 -2.00
CA GLY A 164 -4.42 -19.48 -2.48
C GLY A 164 -3.05 -18.84 -2.30
N LYS A 165 -2.88 -17.69 -2.91
CA LYS A 165 -1.69 -16.86 -2.76
C LYS A 165 -2.12 -15.41 -2.74
N ILE A 166 -1.26 -14.56 -2.19
CA ILE A 166 -1.31 -13.12 -2.44
C ILE A 166 -0.07 -12.74 -3.24
N SER A 167 -0.24 -11.79 -4.16
CA SER A 167 0.85 -11.16 -4.88
C SER A 167 1.02 -9.73 -4.36
N LEU A 168 2.25 -9.36 -4.01
CA LEU A 168 2.64 -8.02 -3.58
C LEU A 168 3.53 -7.40 -4.65
N LEU A 169 3.17 -6.21 -5.11
CA LEU A 169 3.91 -5.39 -6.04
C LEU A 169 4.40 -4.17 -5.27
N LEU A 170 5.72 -4.06 -5.09
CA LEU A 170 6.31 -2.91 -4.41
C LEU A 170 6.40 -1.73 -5.38
N GLY A 171 5.92 -0.57 -4.96
CA GLY A 171 5.97 0.67 -5.71
C GLY A 171 7.38 1.25 -5.73
N ASN A 172 7.75 1.89 -6.84
CA ASN A 172 9.00 2.66 -6.93
C ASN A 172 8.78 4.16 -6.65
N GLY A 173 7.55 4.57 -6.34
CA GLY A 173 7.18 5.96 -6.08
C GLY A 173 6.97 6.82 -7.32
N ASP A 174 7.09 6.28 -8.52
CA ASP A 174 6.91 7.00 -9.79
C ASP A 174 5.74 6.45 -10.63
N GLY A 175 4.88 5.63 -10.01
CA GLY A 175 3.79 4.93 -10.69
C GLY A 175 4.20 3.58 -11.27
N THR A 176 5.48 3.20 -11.17
CA THR A 176 5.97 1.88 -11.58
C THR A 176 6.13 0.92 -10.42
N PHE A 177 6.08 -0.38 -10.72
CA PHE A 177 6.20 -1.45 -9.75
C PHE A 177 7.39 -2.38 -10.03
N GLN A 178 7.97 -2.92 -8.96
CA GLN A 178 8.90 -4.04 -9.02
C GLN A 178 8.19 -5.34 -9.44
N PRO A 179 8.93 -6.37 -9.89
CA PRO A 179 8.35 -7.70 -10.09
C PRO A 179 7.64 -8.20 -8.82
N TYR A 180 6.43 -8.72 -8.99
CA TYR A 180 5.62 -9.18 -7.87
C TYR A 180 6.28 -10.32 -7.08
N SER A 181 6.05 -10.34 -5.77
CA SER A 181 6.37 -11.45 -4.87
C SER A 181 5.09 -12.18 -4.46
N GLN A 182 5.15 -13.51 -4.31
CA GLN A 182 4.00 -14.31 -3.88
C GLN A 182 4.17 -14.88 -2.48
N TYR A 183 3.08 -14.84 -1.71
CA TYR A 183 3.00 -15.44 -0.38
C TYR A 183 1.83 -16.41 -0.35
N LEU A 184 2.03 -17.57 0.28
CA LEU A 184 0.98 -18.58 0.42
C LEU A 184 -0.11 -18.07 1.37
N ALA A 185 -1.36 -18.24 0.96
CA ALA A 185 -2.56 -17.91 1.71
C ALA A 185 -3.58 -19.05 1.56
N GLY A 186 -4.70 -18.98 2.29
CA GLY A 186 -5.90 -19.70 1.83
C GLY A 186 -6.46 -19.04 0.56
N PRO A 187 -7.43 -19.66 -0.14
CA PRO A 187 -8.04 -19.10 -1.34
C PRO A 187 -8.69 -17.74 -1.04
N PRO A 188 -8.08 -16.61 -1.46
CA PRO A 188 -8.46 -15.30 -0.95
C PRO A 188 -9.82 -14.86 -1.49
N SER A 189 -10.63 -14.28 -0.60
CA SER A 189 -11.97 -13.75 -0.92
C SER A 189 -12.24 -12.32 -0.47
N SER A 190 -11.47 -11.81 0.50
CA SER A 190 -11.47 -10.41 0.93
C SER A 190 -10.16 -10.09 1.61
N PHE A 191 -9.76 -8.83 1.52
CA PHE A 191 -8.57 -8.28 2.13
C PHE A 191 -8.92 -7.08 3.00
N SER A 192 -8.22 -6.95 4.11
CA SER A 192 -8.16 -5.69 4.87
C SER A 192 -6.73 -5.49 5.36
N ALA A 193 -6.26 -4.25 5.35
CA ALA A 193 -4.97 -3.90 5.92
C ALA A 193 -5.17 -2.98 7.12
N ALA A 194 -4.40 -3.22 8.19
CA ALA A 194 -4.36 -2.40 9.40
C ALA A 194 -3.12 -2.78 10.19
N ASP A 195 -2.61 -1.86 11.02
CA ASP A 195 -1.65 -2.21 12.05
C ASP A 195 -2.39 -2.97 13.17
N LEU A 196 -2.19 -4.29 13.26
CA LEU A 196 -2.88 -5.15 14.24
C LEU A 196 -2.06 -5.38 15.50
N ASN A 197 -0.79 -4.98 15.50
CA ASN A 197 0.16 -5.24 16.58
C ASN A 197 0.80 -3.95 17.16
N ASP A 198 0.36 -2.79 16.69
CA ASP A 198 0.84 -1.44 17.04
C ASP A 198 2.34 -1.20 16.73
N ASP A 199 2.88 -1.83 15.67
CA ASP A 199 4.28 -1.66 15.24
C ASP A 199 4.47 -0.62 14.12
N SER A 200 3.41 0.09 13.75
CA SER A 200 3.34 1.09 12.67
C SER A 200 3.48 0.53 11.26
N ALA A 201 3.45 -0.79 11.08
CA ALA A 201 3.38 -1.44 9.79
C ALA A 201 1.94 -1.85 9.45
N LEU A 202 1.58 -1.77 8.18
CA LEU A 202 0.31 -2.34 7.73
C LEU A 202 0.41 -3.87 7.69
N ASP A 203 -0.29 -4.56 8.59
CA ASP A 203 -0.56 -5.99 8.51
C ASP A 203 -1.70 -6.26 7.52
N LEU A 204 -1.76 -7.49 6.99
CA LEU A 204 -2.81 -7.91 6.07
C LEU A 204 -3.66 -9.04 6.66
N VAL A 205 -4.97 -8.88 6.62
CA VAL A 205 -5.97 -9.89 6.96
C VAL A 205 -6.64 -10.37 5.68
N VAL A 206 -6.71 -11.68 5.50
CA VAL A 206 -7.27 -12.35 4.31
C VAL A 206 -8.37 -13.31 4.74
N SER A 207 -9.59 -13.15 4.23
CA SER A 207 -10.64 -14.18 4.39
C SER A 207 -10.51 -15.24 3.30
N ASN A 208 -10.70 -16.51 3.67
CA ASN A 208 -10.50 -17.64 2.75
C ASN A 208 -11.84 -18.31 2.40
N VAL A 209 -12.17 -18.40 1.10
CA VAL A 209 -13.53 -18.74 0.63
C VAL A 209 -13.90 -20.23 0.75
N TYR A 210 -12.96 -21.13 1.02
CA TYR A 210 -13.22 -22.58 1.12
C TYR A 210 -12.71 -23.26 2.38
N ASP A 211 -11.85 -22.59 3.15
CA ASP A 211 -11.18 -23.19 4.32
C ASP A 211 -11.78 -22.70 5.66
N THR A 212 -12.88 -21.92 5.64
CA THR A 212 -13.49 -21.29 6.84
C THR A 212 -12.50 -20.53 7.74
N SER A 213 -11.33 -20.19 7.19
CA SER A 213 -10.19 -19.64 7.91
C SER A 213 -9.94 -18.19 7.50
N VAL A 214 -9.19 -17.50 8.36
CA VAL A 214 -8.62 -16.18 8.08
C VAL A 214 -7.11 -16.33 8.15
N SER A 215 -6.41 -15.86 7.13
CA SER A 215 -4.95 -15.74 7.15
C SER A 215 -4.58 -14.32 7.61
N ILE A 216 -3.67 -14.22 8.57
CA ILE A 216 -3.11 -12.94 9.04
C ILE A 216 -1.63 -12.93 8.69
N PHE A 217 -1.22 -11.92 7.94
CA PHE A 217 0.17 -11.66 7.59
C PHE A 217 0.62 -10.45 8.41
N PHE A 218 1.37 -10.73 9.47
CA PHE A 218 2.05 -9.66 10.19
C PHE A 218 3.17 -9.10 9.33
N ASN A 219 3.03 -7.83 8.98
CA ASN A 219 4.11 -7.05 8.44
C ASN A 219 5.03 -6.70 9.61
N LEU A 220 6.28 -7.14 9.53
CA LEU A 220 7.23 -7.00 10.63
C LEU A 220 7.88 -5.60 10.65
N GLY A 221 7.12 -4.57 10.25
CA GLY A 221 7.47 -3.15 10.40
C GLY A 221 8.78 -2.68 9.84
N GLY A 222 9.18 -3.17 8.65
CA GLY A 222 10.37 -2.64 7.98
C GLY A 222 11.63 -2.78 8.86
N SER A 223 12.22 -3.97 8.86
CA SER A 223 13.50 -4.29 9.51
C SER A 223 13.50 -4.40 11.05
N ARG A 224 13.93 -5.56 11.56
CA ARG A 224 14.10 -5.82 13.01
C ARG A 224 15.42 -5.24 13.50
N VAL A 225 15.42 -4.54 14.65
CA VAL A 225 16.66 -4.04 15.27
C VAL A 225 17.05 -4.93 16.46
N SER A 226 18.21 -5.60 16.39
CA SER A 226 18.85 -6.19 17.57
C SER A 226 19.94 -5.26 18.10
N LEU A 227 20.13 -5.24 19.42
CA LEU A 227 21.10 -4.37 20.09
C LEU A 227 22.06 -5.18 20.95
N THR A 228 23.36 -4.94 20.79
CA THR A 228 24.41 -5.48 21.66
C THR A 228 25.26 -4.35 22.24
N SER A 229 25.95 -4.64 23.34
CA SER A 229 26.92 -3.75 23.99
C SER A 229 28.28 -4.43 24.03
N SER A 230 29.35 -3.67 23.78
CA SER A 230 30.73 -4.19 23.85
C SER A 230 31.09 -4.67 25.26
N GLU A 231 30.56 -4.02 26.29
CA GLU A 231 30.79 -4.34 27.70
C GLU A 231 29.49 -4.16 28.49
N ASN A 232 29.16 -5.14 29.34
CA ASN A 232 28.06 -5.07 30.30
C ASN A 232 28.25 -6.12 31.42
N PRO A 233 28.63 -5.71 32.65
CA PRO A 233 28.86 -4.33 33.10
C PRO A 233 30.21 -3.76 32.62
N SER A 234 30.31 -2.42 32.55
CA SER A 234 31.56 -1.67 32.29
C SER A 234 31.99 -0.84 33.51
N HIS A 235 33.23 -0.32 33.52
CA HIS A 235 33.62 0.67 34.54
C HIS A 235 33.22 2.09 34.12
N ALA A 236 33.09 2.97 35.11
CA ALA A 236 32.78 4.38 34.88
C ALA A 236 33.89 5.05 34.05
N GLY A 237 33.50 5.70 32.95
CA GLY A 237 34.44 6.37 32.04
C GLY A 237 35.03 5.46 30.95
N ASP A 238 34.86 4.13 31.04
CA ASP A 238 35.25 3.23 29.97
C ASP A 238 34.37 3.46 28.74
N PRO A 239 34.93 3.45 27.52
CA PRO A 239 34.13 3.52 26.31
C PRO A 239 33.31 2.25 26.13
N VAL A 240 31.99 2.39 26.02
CA VAL A 240 31.05 1.32 25.66
C VAL A 240 30.51 1.58 24.26
N THR A 241 30.66 0.61 23.37
CA THR A 241 30.09 0.65 22.02
C THR A 241 28.80 -0.15 21.99
N PHE A 242 27.72 0.51 21.58
CA PHE A 242 26.46 -0.14 21.26
C PHE A 242 26.39 -0.41 19.77
N THR A 243 26.08 -1.65 19.39
CA THR A 243 25.90 -2.05 18.00
C THR A 243 24.45 -2.44 17.79
N ALA A 244 23.76 -1.70 16.92
CA ALA A 244 22.43 -2.01 16.46
C ALA A 244 22.52 -2.69 15.10
N THR A 245 22.04 -3.93 14.99
CA THR A 245 21.95 -4.66 13.72
C THR A 245 20.51 -4.61 13.21
N VAL A 246 20.33 -4.01 12.05
CA VAL A 246 19.06 -3.88 11.33
C VAL A 246 18.94 -5.06 10.37
N THR A 247 18.01 -5.96 10.67
CA THR A 247 17.71 -7.12 9.83
C THR A 247 16.50 -6.81 8.97
N PRO A 248 16.67 -6.56 7.66
CA PRO A 248 15.54 -6.34 6.77
C PRO A 248 14.66 -7.58 6.72
N THR A 249 13.36 -7.37 6.79
CA THR A 249 12.35 -8.42 6.74
C THR A 249 12.00 -8.83 5.31
N PHE A 250 12.41 -8.03 4.31
CA PHE A 250 12.38 -8.38 2.89
C PHE A 250 13.79 -8.66 2.37
N ARG A 251 13.97 -9.82 1.73
CA ARG A 251 15.28 -10.44 1.41
C ARG A 251 16.15 -9.72 0.37
N LEU A 252 15.76 -8.53 -0.10
CA LEU A 252 16.40 -7.85 -1.22
C LEU A 252 16.81 -6.39 -0.96
N ALA A 253 16.42 -5.79 0.17
CA ALA A 253 16.85 -4.43 0.52
C ALA A 253 18.02 -4.45 1.51
N ILE A 254 19.11 -3.73 1.20
CA ILE A 254 20.12 -3.37 2.20
C ILE A 254 19.57 -2.13 2.93
N PRO A 255 19.29 -2.20 4.24
CA PRO A 255 18.73 -1.06 4.96
C PRO A 255 19.73 0.11 4.98
N SER A 256 19.26 1.30 4.60
CA SER A 256 20.04 2.54 4.61
C SER A 256 19.54 3.52 5.69
N GLY A 257 20.31 4.57 5.97
CA GLY A 257 19.90 5.63 6.88
C GLY A 257 20.49 5.50 8.27
N ARG A 258 19.69 5.75 9.32
CA ARG A 258 20.21 5.90 10.69
C ARG A 258 19.46 5.06 11.72
N VAL A 259 20.16 4.77 12.82
CA VAL A 259 19.60 4.24 14.06
C VAL A 259 19.80 5.25 15.17
N LYS A 260 18.74 5.56 15.93
CA LYS A 260 18.78 6.40 17.13
C LYS A 260 18.90 5.51 18.38
N PHE A 261 19.77 5.89 19.32
CA PHE A 261 20.02 5.18 20.57
C PHE A 261 19.49 5.99 21.76
N PHE A 262 18.94 5.28 22.75
CA PHE A 262 18.30 5.87 23.92
C PHE A 262 18.69 5.12 25.20
N ASP A 263 18.72 5.83 26.33
CA ASP A 263 18.69 5.24 27.67
C ASP A 263 17.32 5.54 28.30
N GLY A 264 16.47 4.51 28.40
CA GLY A 264 15.05 4.69 28.66
C GLY A 264 14.40 5.54 27.56
N THR A 265 13.99 6.76 27.91
CA THR A 265 13.45 7.76 26.97
C THR A 265 14.45 8.84 26.58
N THR A 266 15.63 8.87 27.21
CA THR A 266 16.66 9.90 26.97
C THR A 266 17.43 9.59 25.70
N PHE A 267 17.46 10.51 24.75
CA PHE A 267 18.25 10.35 23.53
C PHE A 267 19.75 10.45 23.80
N LEU A 268 20.51 9.46 23.32
CA LEU A 268 21.96 9.39 23.50
C LEU A 268 22.75 9.80 22.26
N GLY A 269 22.21 9.51 21.07
CA GLY A 269 22.90 9.76 19.80
C GLY A 269 22.36 8.93 18.66
N SER A 270 22.98 9.06 17.48
CA SER A 270 22.61 8.27 16.30
C SER A 270 23.84 7.73 15.58
N GLY A 271 23.72 6.51 15.06
CA GLY A 271 24.68 5.89 14.15
C GLY A 271 24.13 5.84 12.73
N VAL A 272 25.01 6.00 11.74
CA VAL A 272 24.69 5.72 10.34
C VAL A 272 24.79 4.21 10.12
N LEU A 273 23.88 3.66 9.33
CA LEU A 273 23.95 2.29 8.87
C LEU A 273 25.12 2.12 7.89
N ASP A 274 26.02 1.21 8.24
CA ASP A 274 27.00 0.62 7.34
C ASP A 274 26.57 -0.83 7.10
N GLU A 275 26.13 -1.11 5.88
CA GLU A 275 25.39 -2.32 5.48
C GLU A 275 24.14 -2.60 6.34
N LYS A 276 24.30 -3.26 7.49
CA LYS A 276 23.23 -3.66 8.40
C LYS A 276 23.47 -3.20 9.82
N GLU A 277 24.60 -2.57 10.10
CA GLU A 277 24.97 -2.19 11.47
C GLU A 277 25.11 -0.68 11.61
N ALA A 278 24.62 -0.16 12.73
CA ALA A 278 24.90 1.19 13.18
C ALA A 278 25.50 1.12 14.58
N THR A 279 26.53 1.93 14.85
CA THR A 279 27.21 1.93 16.14
C THR A 279 27.16 3.29 16.83
N LEU A 280 27.19 3.28 18.17
CA LEU A 280 27.37 4.45 19.00
C LEU A 280 28.30 4.12 20.17
N THR A 281 29.42 4.84 20.28
CA THR A 281 30.36 4.70 21.41
C THR A 281 30.22 5.84 22.39
N LEU A 282 30.05 5.52 23.68
CA LEU A 282 29.93 6.49 24.77
C LEU A 282 30.92 6.16 25.89
N SER A 283 31.62 7.16 26.40
CA SER A 283 32.43 7.09 27.64
C SER A 283 31.81 7.91 28.78
N THR A 284 30.62 8.47 28.54
CA THR A 284 29.94 9.45 29.42
C THR A 284 28.73 8.87 30.14
N LEU A 285 28.52 7.55 30.07
CA LEU A 285 27.46 6.88 30.81
C LEU A 285 27.69 7.09 32.32
N ILE A 286 26.65 7.54 33.01
CA ILE A 286 26.69 7.74 34.45
C ILE A 286 26.71 6.39 35.17
N VAL A 287 27.22 6.34 36.40
CA VAL A 287 27.22 5.09 37.17
C VAL A 287 25.78 4.69 37.51
N GLY A 288 25.35 3.52 37.03
CA GLY A 288 24.02 2.99 37.31
C GLY A 288 23.59 1.90 36.34
N ASN A 289 22.32 1.47 36.47
CA ASN A 289 21.69 0.59 35.50
C ASN A 289 21.09 1.42 34.36
N HIS A 290 21.35 1.00 33.13
CA HIS A 290 20.81 1.64 31.93
C HIS A 290 19.85 0.71 31.18
N GLN A 291 18.82 1.29 30.58
CA GLN A 291 17.90 0.57 29.68
C GLN A 291 18.16 1.03 28.25
N ILE A 292 19.23 0.54 27.66
CA ILE A 292 19.62 0.96 26.31
C ILE A 292 18.67 0.38 25.27
N ARG A 293 18.16 1.23 24.39
CA ARG A 293 17.26 0.86 23.28
C ARG A 293 17.74 1.50 21.99
N ALA A 294 17.43 0.86 20.88
CA ALA A 294 17.73 1.35 19.54
C ALA A 294 16.46 1.40 18.68
N LYS A 295 16.30 2.45 17.88
CA LYS A 295 15.20 2.63 16.93
C LYS A 295 15.78 2.94 15.56
N TYR A 296 15.48 2.10 14.57
CA TYR A 296 15.77 2.38 13.17
C TYR A 296 14.81 3.47 12.66
N VAL A 297 15.34 4.47 11.95
CA VAL A 297 14.56 5.63 11.47
C VAL A 297 14.71 5.87 9.96
N GLY A 298 15.42 4.99 9.25
CA GLY A 298 15.63 5.11 7.81
C GLY A 298 16.33 6.40 7.40
N ASP A 299 16.08 6.82 6.16
CA ASP A 299 16.71 7.99 5.51
C ASP A 299 15.98 9.33 5.75
N GLY A 300 14.78 9.30 6.32
CA GLY A 300 13.90 10.48 6.47
C GLY A 300 14.33 11.53 7.51
N ASP A 301 15.32 11.24 8.35
CA ASP A 301 15.72 12.06 9.50
C ASP A 301 17.05 12.83 9.26
N ALA A 302 17.26 13.30 8.03
CA ALA A 302 18.42 14.14 7.68
C ALA A 302 18.32 15.54 8.31
N VAL A 303 18.66 15.66 9.59
CA VAL A 303 18.98 16.95 10.19
C VAL A 303 20.35 17.40 9.67
N GLY A 304 20.33 18.23 8.63
CA GLY A 304 21.37 19.22 8.33
C GLY A 304 22.71 18.71 7.79
N VAL A 305 22.74 18.33 6.51
CA VAL A 305 23.94 18.47 5.66
C VAL A 305 23.46 18.95 4.28
N PRO A 306 24.09 19.96 3.64
CA PRO A 306 23.57 20.54 2.40
C PRO A 306 23.54 19.49 1.29
N ARG A 307 22.52 19.56 0.43
CA ARG A 307 22.51 18.90 -0.87
C ARG A 307 23.68 19.45 -1.69
N GLU A 308 24.85 18.83 -1.60
CA GLU A 308 25.90 19.06 -2.59
C GLU A 308 25.60 18.18 -3.81
N ALA A 309 25.13 18.87 -4.83
CA ALA A 309 25.03 18.37 -6.19
C ALA A 309 26.37 17.78 -6.63
N ASN A 310 26.30 16.61 -7.27
CA ASN A 310 27.38 16.05 -8.06
C ASN A 310 28.06 17.13 -8.91
N ARG A 311 29.31 17.46 -8.58
CA ARG A 311 30.27 18.08 -9.50
C ARG A 311 31.48 17.17 -9.61
N PHE A 312 31.62 16.51 -10.75
CA PHE A 312 32.91 16.01 -11.22
C PHE A 312 33.72 17.20 -11.80
N PRO A 313 34.99 17.36 -11.40
CA PRO A 313 36.12 17.11 -12.32
C PRO A 313 37.34 16.50 -11.57
N LEU A 314 38.28 15.75 -12.14
CA LEU A 314 38.65 15.29 -13.48
C LEU A 314 38.71 13.75 -13.49
#